data_AF-A0A7S3J8Q6-F1
#
_entry.id   AF-A0A7S3J8Q6-F1
#
_cell.length_a   1.000
_cell.length_b   1.000
_cell.length_c   1.000
_cell.angle_alpha   90.00
_cell.angle_beta   90.00
_cell.angle_gamma   90.00
#
_symmetry.space_group_name_H-M   'P 1'
#
loop_
_entity.id
_entity.type
_entity.pdbx_description
1 polymer ?
#
loop_
_entity_poly.entity_id
_entity_poly.type
_entity_poly.pdbx_seq_one_letter_code
_entity_poly.pdbx_strand_id
1 'polypeptide(L)'
;MGHQYLMFLVSKNPYFLKHTVSQHTQDPVIFNFSDKNSTKLFSEFPDDLLNKAENLPITANFHNWSLLTKDFLADGSPYKKFYKLLSTSLDAEGVSYVSNTEALNYPFFTAQFHPEVTEFTFSYNFTDHSEPAVEFANQLSLKFVGEAKKNSQRFASYDELVGRLVQKAGVDQLGVDSDGSFYDNYFFHVGNRTHSVYVS
;
A
#
# COMPACT_ATOMS: atom_id res chain seq x y z
N MET A 1 0.40 6.63 2.08
CA MET A 1 0.17 7.15 3.46
C MET A 1 -0.42 6.12 4.46
N GLY A 2 -1.32 5.22 4.06
CA GLY A 2 -2.00 4.29 5.00
C GLY A 2 -1.05 3.45 5.89
N HIS A 3 0.07 2.97 5.33
CA HIS A 3 1.09 2.24 6.08
C HIS A 3 1.61 3.03 7.29
N GLN A 4 2.04 4.27 7.08
CA GLN A 4 2.58 5.12 8.15
C GLN A 4 1.54 5.39 9.24
N TYR A 5 0.28 5.62 8.86
CA TYR A 5 -0.78 5.87 9.84
C TYR A 5 -1.03 4.64 10.73
N LEU A 6 -1.05 3.44 10.15
CA LEU A 6 -1.20 2.20 10.91
C LEU A 6 -0.01 1.96 11.87
N MET A 7 1.21 2.27 11.44
CA MET A 7 2.39 2.23 12.31
C MET A 7 2.27 3.23 13.46
N PHE A 8 1.81 4.45 13.19
CA PHE A 8 1.53 5.44 14.23
C PHE A 8 0.50 4.96 15.25
N LEU A 9 -0.60 4.32 14.82
CA LEU A 9 -1.63 3.82 15.75
C LEU A 9 -1.08 2.78 16.73
N VAL A 10 -0.12 1.96 16.29
CA VAL A 10 0.53 0.95 17.14
C VAL A 10 1.56 1.56 18.08
N SER A 11 2.40 2.48 17.60
CA SER A 11 3.48 3.05 18.41
C SER A 11 3.04 4.21 19.30
N LYS A 12 2.00 4.95 18.88
CA LYS A 12 1.59 6.26 19.43
C LYS A 12 2.72 7.29 19.48
N ASN A 13 3.79 7.08 18.72
CA ASN A 13 4.94 7.96 18.65
C ASN A 13 4.87 8.77 17.36
N PRO A 14 4.72 10.10 17.39
CA PRO A 14 4.67 10.93 16.19
C PRO A 14 6.04 11.09 15.49
N TYR A 15 7.16 10.68 16.11
CA TYR A 15 8.53 10.87 15.60
C TYR A 15 9.21 9.59 15.14
N PHE A 16 8.41 8.55 14.85
CA PHE A 16 8.92 7.23 14.49
C PHE A 16 9.50 7.15 13.07
N LEU A 17 9.05 8.02 12.17
CA LEU A 17 9.55 8.06 10.80
C LEU A 17 10.93 8.71 10.74
N LYS A 18 11.77 8.18 9.84
CA LYS A 18 13.06 8.75 9.47
C LYS A 18 13.03 9.10 7.99
N HIS A 19 13.80 10.12 7.63
CA HIS A 19 13.94 10.51 6.24
C HIS A 19 14.60 9.37 5.44
N THR A 20 14.07 9.09 4.26
CA THR A 20 14.61 8.10 3.30
C THR A 20 14.56 8.67 1.89
N VAL A 21 15.55 8.37 1.07
CA VAL A 21 15.63 8.82 -0.33
C VAL A 21 14.87 7.84 -1.24
N SER A 22 13.55 7.86 -1.14
CA SER A 22 12.63 6.94 -1.83
C SER A 22 11.50 7.66 -2.59
N GLN A 23 11.70 8.94 -2.88
CA GLN A 23 10.77 9.70 -3.71
C GLN A 23 11.13 9.49 -5.18
N HIS A 24 10.14 9.06 -5.96
CA HIS A 24 10.28 8.79 -7.39
C HIS A 24 11.26 7.66 -7.72
N THR A 25 11.22 6.58 -6.93
CA THR A 25 12.08 5.41 -7.14
C THR A 25 11.26 4.16 -7.46
N GLN A 26 11.92 3.24 -8.17
CA GLN A 26 11.46 1.87 -8.36
C GLN A 26 12.35 0.96 -7.53
N ASP A 27 11.77 0.19 -6.61
CA ASP A 27 12.54 -0.64 -5.71
C ASP A 27 12.07 -2.11 -5.80
N PRO A 28 12.98 -3.10 -5.69
CA PRO A 28 12.59 -4.47 -5.38
C PRO A 28 12.11 -4.59 -3.93
N VAL A 29 11.46 -5.71 -3.61
CA VAL A 29 11.07 -6.08 -2.24
C VAL A 29 11.94 -7.23 -1.73
N ILE A 30 12.65 -6.99 -0.62
CA ILE A 30 13.50 -8.01 0.02
C ILE A 30 12.65 -8.73 1.06
N PHE A 31 12.34 -10.01 0.82
CA PHE A 31 11.43 -10.76 1.69
C PHE A 31 12.10 -11.17 3.01
N ASN A 32 11.34 -11.14 4.09
CA ASN A 32 11.78 -11.47 5.45
C ASN A 32 11.09 -12.74 5.98
N PHE A 33 10.80 -13.69 5.09
CA PHE A 33 10.27 -15.01 5.42
C PHE A 33 10.97 -16.08 4.58
N SER A 34 11.14 -17.28 5.15
CA SER A 34 11.70 -18.44 4.44
C SER A 34 10.64 -19.32 3.77
N ASP A 35 9.39 -19.25 4.25
CA ASP A 35 8.25 -19.96 3.71
C ASP A 35 7.08 -18.99 3.56
N LYS A 36 6.62 -18.79 2.31
CA LYS A 36 5.50 -17.88 2.01
C LYS A 36 4.19 -18.34 2.68
N ASN A 37 4.03 -19.64 2.92
CA ASN A 37 2.85 -20.19 3.59
C ASN A 37 2.79 -19.83 5.08
N SER A 38 3.90 -19.35 5.65
CA SER A 38 3.92 -18.78 7.01
C SER A 38 3.30 -17.37 7.06
N THR A 39 3.00 -16.76 5.92
CA THR A 39 2.42 -15.41 5.79
C THR A 39 0.95 -15.52 5.42
N LYS A 40 0.15 -14.52 5.76
CA LYS A 40 -1.22 -14.37 5.26
C LYS A 40 -1.23 -13.66 3.91
N LEU A 41 -0.38 -12.64 3.72
CA LEU A 41 -0.36 -11.81 2.52
C LEU A 41 0.12 -12.56 1.28
N PHE A 42 1.26 -13.25 1.39
CA PHE A 42 1.99 -13.83 0.25
C PHE A 42 1.79 -15.34 0.08
N SER A 43 0.99 -16.00 0.93
CA SER A 43 0.80 -17.46 0.87
C SER A 43 0.28 -17.96 -0.48
N GLU A 44 -0.54 -17.16 -1.15
CA GLU A 44 -1.18 -17.52 -2.42
C GLU A 44 -0.42 -17.00 -3.65
N PHE A 45 0.65 -16.21 -3.46
CA PHE A 45 1.43 -15.66 -4.58
C PHE A 45 2.23 -16.76 -5.28
N PRO A 46 2.37 -16.74 -6.62
CA PRO A 46 3.27 -17.63 -7.33
C PRO A 46 4.73 -17.42 -6.91
N ASP A 47 5.51 -18.50 -6.79
CA ASP A 47 6.92 -18.40 -6.38
C ASP A 47 7.77 -17.61 -7.38
N ASP A 48 7.51 -17.78 -8.68
CA ASP A 48 8.17 -17.02 -9.75
C ASP A 48 7.90 -15.51 -9.64
N LEU A 49 6.67 -15.14 -9.26
CA LEU A 49 6.30 -13.73 -9.06
C LEU A 49 7.00 -13.13 -7.84
N LEU A 50 7.09 -13.88 -6.73
CA LEU A 50 7.88 -13.44 -5.58
C LEU A 50 9.37 -13.31 -5.97
N ASN A 51 9.93 -14.27 -6.71
CA ASN A 51 11.31 -14.17 -7.17
C ASN A 51 11.53 -12.92 -8.05
N LYS A 52 10.62 -12.61 -8.98
CA LYS A 52 10.66 -11.38 -9.78
C LYS A 52 10.59 -10.14 -8.90
N ALA A 53 9.69 -10.10 -7.91
CA ALA A 53 9.55 -8.97 -6.99
C ALA A 53 10.81 -8.70 -6.16
N GLU A 54 11.59 -9.73 -5.86
CA GLU A 54 12.85 -9.61 -5.12
C GLU A 54 14.03 -9.16 -5.99
N ASN A 55 13.98 -9.38 -7.31
CA ASN A 55 15.10 -9.15 -8.22
C ASN A 55 14.86 -8.01 -9.23
N LEU A 56 13.62 -7.56 -9.42
CA LEU A 56 13.25 -6.51 -10.36
C LEU A 56 12.71 -5.29 -9.61
N PRO A 57 13.02 -4.06 -10.07
CA PRO A 57 12.53 -2.83 -9.46
C PRO A 57 11.07 -2.57 -9.88
N ILE A 58 10.13 -3.34 -9.30
CA ILE A 58 8.72 -3.34 -9.74
C ILE A 58 7.76 -2.58 -8.84
N THR A 59 8.24 -2.00 -7.72
CA THR A 59 7.38 -1.24 -6.79
C THR A 59 7.61 0.26 -6.92
N ALA A 60 6.53 1.03 -7.07
CA ALA A 60 6.60 2.48 -7.20
C ALA A 60 6.60 3.17 -5.83
N ASN A 61 7.63 3.98 -5.56
CA ASN A 61 7.83 4.66 -4.29
C ASN A 61 7.72 6.18 -4.43
N PHE A 62 6.83 6.77 -3.63
CA PHE A 62 6.51 8.20 -3.59
C PHE A 62 6.54 8.71 -2.14
N HIS A 63 7.61 8.40 -1.41
CA HIS A 63 7.72 8.77 0.00
C HIS A 63 9.14 9.21 0.38
N ASN A 64 9.22 10.22 1.26
CA ASN A 64 10.48 10.71 1.84
C ASN A 64 10.67 10.30 3.30
N TRP A 65 9.75 9.51 3.84
CA TRP A 65 9.69 9.18 5.27
C TRP A 65 9.26 7.73 5.46
N SER A 66 10.07 6.98 6.20
CA SER A 66 9.84 5.55 6.40
C SER A 66 10.09 5.12 7.84
N LEU A 67 9.51 3.98 8.23
CA LEU A 67 9.91 3.25 9.44
C LEU A 67 11.14 2.41 9.09
N LEU A 68 12.28 2.70 9.72
CA LEU A 68 13.50 1.95 9.47
C LEU A 68 13.38 0.51 9.97
N THR A 69 13.97 -0.43 9.24
CA THR A 69 13.95 -1.86 9.58
C THR A 69 14.54 -2.10 10.98
N LYS A 70 15.63 -1.40 11.32
CA LYS A 70 16.26 -1.49 12.64
C LYS A 70 15.33 -1.04 13.78
N ASP A 71 14.49 -0.02 13.54
CA ASP A 71 13.58 0.53 14.54
C ASP A 71 12.36 -0.38 14.70
N PHE A 72 11.90 -1.02 13.61
CA PHE A 72 10.88 -2.06 13.67
C PHE A 72 11.36 -3.27 14.50
N LEU A 73 12.59 -3.74 14.25
CA LEU A 73 13.15 -4.96 14.85
C LEU A 73 13.75 -4.77 16.24
N ALA A 74 13.91 -3.52 16.70
CA ALA A 74 14.47 -3.19 18.00
C ALA A 74 13.78 -3.95 19.15
N ASP A 75 14.56 -4.29 20.18
CA ASP A 75 14.00 -4.96 21.35
C ASP A 75 12.92 -4.09 22.01
N GLY A 76 11.84 -4.73 22.47
CA GLY A 76 10.68 -4.05 23.04
C GLY A 76 9.79 -3.28 22.04
N SER A 77 10.18 -3.20 20.75
CA SER A 77 9.45 -2.48 19.69
C SER A 77 7.95 -2.82 19.70
N PRO A 78 7.05 -1.81 19.71
CA PRO A 78 5.61 -2.05 19.66
C PRO A 78 5.19 -2.64 18.32
N TYR A 79 5.93 -2.37 17.25
CA TYR A 79 5.64 -2.86 15.90
C TYR A 79 5.75 -4.37 15.83
N LYS A 80 6.85 -4.95 16.31
CA LYS A 80 7.09 -6.40 16.31
C LYS A 80 6.09 -7.19 17.17
N LYS A 81 5.46 -6.53 18.15
CA LYS A 81 4.41 -7.13 18.99
C LYS A 81 3.05 -7.21 18.30
N PHE A 82 2.82 -6.39 17.26
CA PHE A 82 1.53 -6.32 16.56
C PHE A 82 1.62 -6.84 15.13
N TYR A 83 2.75 -6.62 14.46
CA TYR A 83 2.99 -6.93 13.06
C TYR A 83 4.11 -7.95 12.90
N LYS A 84 3.95 -8.82 11.89
CA LYS A 84 5.03 -9.59 11.28
C LYS A 84 5.64 -8.76 10.16
N LEU A 85 6.96 -8.59 10.16
CA LEU A 85 7.70 -8.00 9.04
C LEU A 85 7.72 -9.00 7.87
N LEU A 86 7.19 -8.60 6.73
CA LEU A 86 7.12 -9.47 5.54
C LEU A 86 8.18 -9.14 4.51
N SER A 87 8.48 -7.86 4.32
CA SER A 87 9.53 -7.41 3.41
C SER A 87 10.07 -6.04 3.82
N THR A 88 11.25 -5.76 3.29
CA THR A 88 11.94 -4.47 3.36
C THR A 88 12.28 -3.99 1.96
N SER A 89 12.64 -2.72 1.84
CA SER A 89 13.27 -2.16 0.65
C SER A 89 14.44 -1.27 1.07
N LEU A 90 15.28 -0.91 0.12
CA LEU A 90 16.42 -0.02 0.33
C LEU A 90 16.14 1.30 -0.39
N ASP A 91 16.39 2.42 0.27
CA ASP A 91 16.36 3.71 -0.42
C ASP A 91 17.58 3.90 -1.33
N ALA A 92 17.65 5.03 -2.05
CA ALA A 92 18.75 5.31 -2.97
C ALA A 92 20.13 5.41 -2.30
N GLU A 93 20.18 5.54 -0.97
CA GLU A 93 21.42 5.58 -0.17
C GLU A 93 21.70 4.23 0.54
N GLY A 94 20.87 3.21 0.31
CA GLY A 94 21.00 1.88 0.90
C GLY A 94 20.42 1.77 2.32
N VAL A 95 19.61 2.72 2.76
CA VAL A 95 18.92 2.66 4.06
C VAL A 95 17.74 1.71 3.98
N SER A 96 17.76 0.66 4.82
CA SER A 96 16.68 -0.32 4.87
C SER A 96 15.46 0.18 5.65
N TYR A 97 14.30 0.07 5.02
CA TYR A 97 13.02 0.42 5.59
C TYR A 97 11.96 -0.69 5.40
N VAL A 98 10.94 -0.67 6.24
CA VAL A 98 9.82 -1.62 6.21
C VAL A 98 8.94 -1.34 4.99
N SER A 99 8.79 -2.32 4.08
CA SER A 99 7.96 -2.15 2.88
C SER A 99 6.62 -2.89 2.97
N ASN A 100 6.57 -4.13 3.48
CA ASN A 100 5.31 -4.80 3.80
C ASN A 100 5.27 -5.39 5.22
N THR A 101 4.06 -5.35 5.80
CA THR A 101 3.76 -6.02 7.07
C THR A 101 2.36 -6.62 7.07
N GLU A 102 2.14 -7.59 7.93
CA GLU A 102 0.80 -8.11 8.27
C GLU A 102 0.62 -8.17 9.78
N ALA A 103 -0.59 -7.91 10.28
CA ALA A 103 -0.87 -8.03 11.69
C ALA A 103 -0.91 -9.50 12.13
N LEU A 104 -0.36 -9.79 13.31
CA LEU A 104 -0.29 -11.14 13.86
C LEU A 104 -1.69 -11.73 14.07
N ASN A 105 -2.60 -10.94 14.64
CA ASN A 105 -3.93 -11.40 15.07
C ASN A 105 -5.10 -10.81 14.27
N TYR A 106 -4.83 -9.90 13.33
CA TYR A 106 -5.86 -9.19 12.56
C TYR A 106 -5.60 -9.33 11.05
N PRO A 107 -6.63 -9.22 10.18
CA PRO A 107 -6.46 -9.20 8.74
C PRO A 107 -6.03 -7.82 8.24
N PHE A 108 -5.00 -7.24 8.86
CA PHE A 108 -4.45 -5.95 8.45
C PHE A 108 -3.14 -6.17 7.70
N PHE A 109 -3.05 -5.56 6.53
CA PHE A 109 -1.86 -5.58 5.66
C PHE A 109 -1.44 -4.15 5.40
N THR A 110 -0.14 -3.94 5.23
CA THR A 110 0.40 -2.62 4.91
C THR A 110 1.41 -2.72 3.78
N ALA A 111 1.40 -1.77 2.86
CA ALA A 111 2.43 -1.55 1.86
C ALA A 111 2.89 -0.08 1.92
N GLN A 112 4.20 0.14 1.94
CA GLN A 112 4.79 1.49 1.92
C GLN A 112 4.86 2.06 0.49
N PHE A 113 5.03 1.19 -0.51
CA PHE A 113 4.93 1.52 -1.93
C PHE A 113 3.47 1.59 -2.41
N HIS A 114 3.28 1.98 -3.66
CA HIS A 114 2.00 2.27 -4.29
C HIS A 114 1.67 1.26 -5.41
N PRO A 115 1.07 0.08 -5.09
CA PRO A 115 0.71 -0.90 -6.12
C PRO A 115 -0.34 -0.38 -7.11
N GLU A 116 -1.18 0.58 -6.70
CA GLU A 116 -2.23 1.17 -7.53
C GLU A 116 -1.70 1.98 -8.72
N VAL A 117 -0.53 2.60 -8.56
CA VAL A 117 0.05 3.48 -9.59
C VAL A 117 0.51 2.66 -10.79
N THR A 118 0.98 1.44 -10.57
CA THR A 118 1.48 0.52 -11.60
C THR A 118 0.46 0.22 -12.70
N GLU A 119 -0.83 0.18 -12.38
CA GLU A 119 -1.86 -0.16 -13.37
C GLU A 119 -2.54 1.07 -13.97
N PHE A 120 -2.70 2.13 -13.18
CA PHE A 120 -3.67 3.18 -13.50
C PHE A 120 -3.06 4.57 -13.71
N THR A 121 -1.76 4.76 -13.44
CA THR A 121 -1.15 6.10 -13.47
C THR A 121 0.07 6.15 -14.40
N PHE A 122 -0.08 6.84 -15.52
CA PHE A 122 0.96 6.98 -16.58
C PHE A 122 1.64 8.35 -16.62
N SER A 123 1.30 9.25 -15.68
CA SER A 123 1.90 10.59 -15.54
C SER A 123 3.36 10.53 -15.07
N TYR A 124 3.77 9.42 -14.44
CA TYR A 124 5.10 9.23 -13.88
C TYR A 124 5.95 8.31 -14.75
N ASN A 125 6.95 8.89 -15.41
CA ASN A 125 7.85 8.16 -16.33
C ASN A 125 8.71 7.07 -15.66
N PHE A 126 8.81 7.08 -14.33
CA PHE A 126 9.58 6.11 -13.57
C PHE A 126 8.70 4.96 -13.07
N THR A 127 7.38 4.95 -13.23
CA THR A 127 6.57 3.82 -12.77
C THR A 127 6.83 2.60 -13.66
N ASP A 128 7.03 1.43 -13.07
CA ASP A 128 7.12 0.19 -13.86
C ASP A 128 5.72 -0.29 -14.22
N HIS A 129 5.47 -0.46 -15.51
CA HIS A 129 4.23 -0.99 -16.09
C HIS A 129 4.44 -2.36 -16.74
N SER A 130 5.55 -3.03 -16.42
CA SER A 130 5.84 -4.38 -16.91
C SER A 130 4.82 -5.42 -16.41
N GLU A 131 4.71 -6.55 -17.12
CA GLU A 131 3.84 -7.66 -16.72
C GLU A 131 4.09 -8.12 -15.28
N PRO A 132 5.35 -8.33 -14.81
CA PRO A 132 5.63 -8.65 -13.41
C PRO A 132 5.12 -7.60 -12.41
N ALA A 133 5.25 -6.31 -12.73
CA ALA A 133 4.79 -5.24 -11.84
C ALA A 133 3.26 -5.26 -11.71
N VAL A 134 2.56 -5.35 -12.85
CA VAL A 134 1.10 -5.41 -12.91
C VAL A 134 0.57 -6.69 -12.24
N GLU A 135 1.23 -7.83 -12.44
CA GLU A 135 0.84 -9.08 -11.79
C GLU A 135 1.00 -8.98 -10.27
N PHE A 136 2.11 -8.41 -9.80
CA PHE A 136 2.38 -8.23 -8.36
C PHE A 136 1.35 -7.30 -7.70
N ALA A 137 1.03 -6.17 -8.33
CA ALA A 137 -0.01 -5.25 -7.87
C ALA A 137 -1.40 -5.93 -7.81
N ASN A 138 -1.77 -6.65 -8.86
CA ASN A 138 -3.03 -7.39 -8.91
C ASN A 138 -3.16 -8.44 -7.82
N GLN A 139 -2.09 -9.20 -7.54
CA GLN A 139 -2.14 -10.22 -6.48
C GLN A 139 -2.35 -9.60 -5.09
N LEU A 140 -1.81 -8.41 -4.82
CA LEU A 140 -2.09 -7.66 -3.59
C LEU A 140 -3.58 -7.27 -3.51
N SER A 141 -4.14 -6.77 -4.61
CA SER A 141 -5.56 -6.40 -4.71
C SER A 141 -6.48 -7.60 -4.53
N LEU A 142 -6.19 -8.72 -5.19
CA LEU A 142 -6.93 -9.97 -5.05
C LEU A 142 -6.91 -10.49 -3.62
N LYS A 143 -5.75 -10.40 -2.95
CA LYS A 143 -5.64 -10.77 -1.54
C LYS A 143 -6.54 -9.90 -0.65
N PHE A 144 -6.51 -8.58 -0.84
CA PHE A 144 -7.36 -7.65 -0.07
C PHE A 144 -8.85 -7.93 -0.27
N VAL A 145 -9.28 -8.11 -1.52
CA VAL A 145 -10.68 -8.48 -1.88
C VAL A 145 -11.05 -9.84 -1.27
N GLY A 146 -10.13 -10.81 -1.29
CA GLY A 146 -10.32 -12.12 -0.68
C GLY A 146 -10.58 -12.06 0.82
N GLU A 147 -9.89 -11.17 1.54
CA GLU A 147 -10.11 -10.93 2.97
C GLU A 147 -11.42 -10.18 3.23
N ALA A 148 -11.77 -9.21 2.38
CA ALA A 148 -13.06 -8.51 2.45
C ALA A 148 -14.25 -9.49 2.32
N LYS A 149 -14.17 -10.51 1.44
CA LYS A 149 -15.22 -11.52 1.26
C LYS A 149 -15.48 -12.41 2.49
N LYS A 150 -14.60 -12.42 3.49
CA LYS A 150 -14.77 -13.21 4.71
C LYS A 150 -15.74 -12.58 5.71
N ASN A 151 -16.19 -11.35 5.47
CA ASN A 151 -17.19 -10.69 6.31
C ASN A 151 -18.60 -10.78 5.70
N SER A 152 -19.63 -10.72 6.55
CA SER A 152 -21.05 -10.81 6.14
C SER A 152 -21.79 -9.47 6.19
N GLN A 153 -21.06 -8.36 6.23
CA GLN A 153 -21.64 -7.02 6.17
C GLN A 153 -22.30 -6.80 4.82
N ARG A 154 -23.38 -6.04 4.85
CA ARG A 154 -24.22 -5.74 3.69
C ARG A 154 -25.04 -4.48 4.00
N PHE A 155 -25.39 -3.74 2.95
CA PHE A 155 -26.34 -2.64 3.06
C PHE A 155 -27.73 -3.16 3.45
N ALA A 156 -28.55 -2.30 4.05
CA ALA A 156 -29.90 -2.67 4.48
C ALA A 156 -30.83 -2.93 3.27
N SER A 157 -30.55 -2.30 2.13
CA SER A 157 -31.29 -2.50 0.88
C SER A 157 -30.39 -2.34 -0.36
N TYR A 158 -30.89 -2.81 -1.49
CA TYR A 158 -30.25 -2.60 -2.80
C TYR A 158 -30.16 -1.10 -3.15
N ASP A 159 -31.18 -0.32 -2.82
CA ASP A 159 -31.19 1.12 -3.06
C ASP A 159 -30.12 1.84 -2.24
N GLU A 160 -29.91 1.42 -0.99
CA GLU A 160 -28.83 1.95 -0.16
C GLU A 160 -27.46 1.60 -0.76
N LEU A 161 -27.23 0.34 -1.17
CA LEU A 161 -26.02 -0.07 -1.87
C LEU A 161 -25.77 0.83 -3.10
N VAL A 162 -26.76 0.90 -4.00
CA VAL A 162 -26.65 1.66 -5.25
C VAL A 162 -26.38 3.14 -4.97
N GLY A 163 -26.95 3.71 -3.92
CA GLY A 163 -26.70 5.09 -3.50
C GLY A 163 -25.31 5.36 -2.91
N ARG A 164 -24.54 4.32 -2.57
CA ARG A 164 -23.21 4.42 -1.92
C ARG A 164 -22.05 4.00 -2.83
N LEU A 165 -22.35 3.46 -4.00
CA LEU A 165 -21.37 3.07 -5.01
C LEU A 165 -20.58 4.29 -5.52
N VAL A 166 -19.27 4.12 -5.74
CA VAL A 166 -18.43 5.20 -6.30
C VAL A 166 -18.91 5.65 -7.69
N GLN A 167 -19.55 4.76 -8.45
CA GLN A 167 -20.16 5.11 -9.75
C GLN A 167 -21.30 6.14 -9.64
N LYS A 168 -21.78 6.46 -8.42
CA LYS A 168 -22.73 7.56 -8.19
C LYS A 168 -22.09 8.91 -7.95
N ALA A 169 -20.77 8.97 -7.78
CA ALA A 169 -20.09 10.25 -7.74
C ALA A 169 -20.31 10.98 -9.08
N GLY A 170 -20.68 12.26 -9.01
CA GLY A 170 -21.02 13.06 -10.19
C GLY A 170 -19.78 13.41 -11.01
N VAL A 171 -19.96 13.74 -12.29
CA VAL A 171 -18.87 14.20 -13.17
C VAL A 171 -18.20 15.46 -12.62
N ASP A 172 -18.94 16.32 -11.92
CA ASP A 172 -18.41 17.52 -11.25
C ASP A 172 -17.49 17.19 -10.06
N GLN A 173 -17.47 15.94 -9.61
CA GLN A 173 -16.55 15.44 -8.59
C GLN A 173 -15.30 14.83 -9.21
N LEU A 174 -15.23 14.65 -10.53
CA LEU A 174 -14.03 14.19 -11.21
C LEU A 174 -13.15 15.40 -11.57
N GLY A 175 -11.87 15.29 -11.25
CA GLY A 175 -10.90 16.32 -11.61
C GLY A 175 -9.46 15.80 -11.62
N VAL A 176 -8.58 16.61 -12.18
CA VAL A 176 -7.14 16.36 -12.18
C VAL A 176 -6.54 17.01 -10.93
N ASP A 177 -5.53 16.38 -10.32
CA ASP A 177 -4.79 17.06 -9.26
C ASP A 177 -4.09 18.31 -9.79
N SER A 178 -3.93 19.31 -8.91
CA SER A 178 -3.34 20.59 -9.29
C SER A 178 -1.90 20.49 -9.81
N ASP A 179 -1.18 19.43 -9.45
CA ASP A 179 0.17 19.13 -9.92
C ASP A 179 0.20 18.14 -11.09
N GLY A 180 -0.96 17.67 -11.56
CA GLY A 180 -1.09 16.72 -12.66
C GLY A 180 -0.67 15.28 -12.31
N SER A 181 -0.49 14.97 -11.02
CA SER A 181 -0.08 13.64 -10.54
C SER A 181 -1.08 12.55 -10.91
N PHE A 182 -2.37 12.82 -10.71
CA PHE A 182 -3.46 11.89 -11.00
C PHE A 182 -4.50 12.57 -11.90
N TYR A 183 -4.92 11.86 -12.95
CA TYR A 183 -5.84 12.38 -13.96
C TYR A 183 -7.30 12.30 -13.54
N ASP A 184 -7.66 11.28 -12.75
CA ASP A 184 -9.01 11.03 -12.26
C ASP A 184 -9.02 10.97 -10.73
N ASN A 185 -9.40 12.08 -10.10
CA ASN A 185 -9.63 12.18 -8.66
C ASN A 185 -11.08 12.48 -8.36
N TYR A 186 -11.61 11.89 -7.28
CA TYR A 186 -12.93 12.19 -6.77
C TYR A 186 -12.87 13.24 -5.66
N PHE A 187 -13.53 14.38 -5.85
CA PHE A 187 -13.61 15.48 -4.89
C PHE A 187 -14.94 15.45 -4.13
N PHE A 188 -14.85 15.42 -2.79
CA PHE A 188 -16.00 15.39 -1.88
C PHE A 188 -15.96 16.59 -0.94
N HIS A 189 -17.14 17.16 -0.66
CA HIS A 189 -17.26 18.27 0.30
C HIS A 189 -17.57 17.75 1.71
N VAL A 190 -16.82 18.26 2.69
CA VAL A 190 -17.06 18.04 4.13
C VAL A 190 -17.17 19.41 4.79
N GLY A 191 -18.40 19.84 5.06
CA GLY A 191 -18.67 21.23 5.46
C GLY A 191 -18.23 22.20 4.36
N ASN A 192 -17.41 23.20 4.70
CA ASN A 192 -16.86 24.18 3.76
C ASN A 192 -15.50 23.77 3.15
N ARG A 193 -15.05 22.53 3.34
CA ARG A 193 -13.77 22.03 2.81
C ARG A 193 -14.00 21.00 1.72
N THR A 194 -13.21 21.06 0.67
CA THR A 194 -13.15 20.05 -0.39
C THR A 194 -11.98 19.12 -0.11
N HIS A 195 -12.22 17.82 -0.20
CA HIS A 195 -11.22 16.77 -0.03
C HIS A 195 -11.19 15.91 -1.29
N SER A 196 -10.01 15.55 -1.79
CA SER A 196 -9.87 14.58 -2.87
C SER A 196 -9.64 13.16 -2.33
N VAL A 197 -10.13 12.19 -3.06
CA VAL A 197 -9.84 10.77 -2.91
C VAL A 197 -9.49 10.24 -4.29
N TYR A 198 -8.28 9.69 -4.41
CA TYR A 198 -7.92 8.90 -5.58
C TYR A 198 -8.60 7.53 -5.48
N VAL A 199 -9.30 7.14 -6.55
CA VAL A 199 -9.95 5.82 -6.63
C VAL A 199 -9.48 5.17 -7.92
N SER A 200 -8.63 4.17 -7.78
CA SER A 200 -8.19 3.23 -8.81
C SER A 200 -8.84 1.87 -8.62
#